data_AF-A0A661WA46-F1
#
_entry.id   AF-A0A661WA46-F1
#
_cell.length_a   1.000
_cell.length_b   1.000
_cell.length_c   1.000
_cell.angle_alpha   90.00
_cell.angle_beta   90.00
_cell.angle_gamma   90.00
#
_symmetry.space_group_name_H-M   'P 1'
#
loop_
_entity.id
_entity.type
_entity.pdbx_description
1 polymer ?
#
loop_
_entity_poly.entity_id
_entity_poly.type
_entity_poly.pdbx_seq_one_letter_code
_entity_poly.pdbx_strand_id
1 'polypeptide(L)'
;MGERWLTYLALREEIEHALGAKGIYANVDSITGLLYHPMGLPVTAFPIPFCLAIQVGWMAHCLEYLPDGQVIEPGAMYDGDLVELG
;
A
#
# COMPACT_ATOMS: atom_id res chain seq x y z
N MET A 1 -14.65 9.98 19.94
CA MET A 1 -13.36 9.39 19.52
C MET A 1 -13.20 7.93 19.98
N GLY A 2 -13.78 7.52 21.13
CA GLY A 2 -13.54 6.19 21.72
C GLY A 2 -14.15 4.97 20.98
N GLU A 3 -15.35 5.06 20.42
CA GLU A 3 -16.04 3.89 19.84
C GLU A 3 -15.34 3.33 18.59
N ARG A 4 -14.96 4.19 17.63
CA ARG A 4 -14.22 3.78 16.42
C ARG A 4 -12.87 3.16 16.72
N TRP A 5 -12.22 3.62 17.79
CA TRP A 5 -10.97 3.04 18.26
C TRP A 5 -11.18 1.61 18.78
N LEU A 6 -12.26 1.36 19.53
CA LEU A 6 -12.62 0.01 19.96
C LEU A 6 -12.94 -0.90 18.78
N THR A 7 -13.65 -0.40 17.75
CA THR A 7 -13.88 -1.14 16.51
C THR A 7 -12.56 -1.54 15.83
N TYR A 8 -11.60 -0.62 15.75
CA TYR A 8 -10.28 -0.92 15.20
C TYR A 8 -9.54 -1.99 16.03
N LEU A 9 -9.58 -1.89 17.36
CA LEU A 9 -8.94 -2.88 18.23
C LEU A 9 -9.54 -4.28 18.06
N ALA A 10 -10.88 -4.38 18.00
CA ALA A 10 -11.56 -5.65 17.76
C ALA A 10 -11.24 -6.23 16.37
N LEU A 11 -11.23 -5.39 15.33
CA LEU A 11 -10.81 -5.79 13.98
C LEU A 11 -9.37 -6.32 13.98
N ARG A 12 -8.46 -5.59 14.63
CA ARG A 12 -7.05 -5.95 14.73
C ARG A 12 -6.88 -7.29 15.45
N GLU A 13 -7.53 -7.47 16.59
CA GLU A 13 -7.47 -8.71 17.37
C GLU A 13 -7.92 -9.91 16.53
N GLU A 14 -9.04 -9.79 15.83
CA GLU A 14 -9.56 -10.87 14.98
C GLU A 14 -8.62 -11.21 13.81
N ILE A 15 -8.10 -10.19 13.12
CA ILE A 15 -7.16 -10.38 12.00
C ILE A 15 -5.86 -11.05 12.48
N GLU A 16 -5.27 -10.53 13.56
CA GLU A 16 -4.00 -11.05 14.08
C GLU A 16 -4.17 -12.45 14.67
N HIS A 17 -5.32 -12.75 15.31
CA HIS A 17 -5.63 -14.10 15.77
C HIS A 17 -5.79 -15.09 14.60
N ALA A 18 -6.55 -14.73 13.57
CA ALA A 18 -6.84 -15.62 12.45
C ALA A 18 -5.66 -15.79 11.48
N LEU A 19 -4.87 -14.75 11.27
CA LEU A 19 -3.85 -14.69 10.21
C LEU A 19 -2.43 -14.39 10.70
N GLY A 20 -2.24 -14.09 11.99
CA GLY A 20 -0.91 -13.77 12.55
C GLY A 20 0.09 -14.92 12.43
N ALA A 21 -0.36 -16.18 12.47
CA ALA A 21 0.48 -17.34 12.22
C ALA A 21 1.07 -17.37 10.78
N LYS A 22 0.46 -16.64 9.84
CA LYS A 22 0.94 -16.44 8.46
C LYS A 22 1.76 -15.15 8.31
N GLY A 23 2.01 -14.42 9.39
CA GLY A 23 2.72 -13.13 9.37
C GLY A 23 1.87 -11.96 8.85
N ILE A 24 0.54 -12.08 8.85
CA ILE A 24 -0.38 -11.02 8.40
C ILE A 24 -0.89 -10.28 9.63
N TYR A 25 -0.70 -8.95 9.63
CA TYR A 25 -1.09 -8.05 10.71
C TYR A 25 -1.90 -6.88 10.16
N ALA A 26 -2.75 -6.29 10.99
CA ALA A 26 -3.48 -5.09 10.61
C ALA A 26 -2.49 -3.94 10.34
N ASN A 27 -2.63 -3.30 9.19
CA ASN A 27 -1.77 -2.20 8.74
C ASN A 27 -2.51 -0.86 8.77
N VAL A 28 -1.88 0.20 8.25
CA VAL A 28 -2.50 1.52 8.17
C VAL A 28 -3.79 1.53 7.33
N ASP A 29 -3.91 0.68 6.32
CA ASP A 29 -5.14 0.59 5.50
C ASP A 29 -6.30 -0.03 6.26
N SER A 30 -6.01 -0.79 7.32
CA SER A 30 -7.04 -1.42 8.16
C SER A 30 -7.83 -0.39 8.99
N ILE A 31 -7.25 0.79 9.25
CA ILE A 31 -7.93 1.88 9.96
C ILE A 31 -8.50 2.95 9.02
N THR A 32 -7.98 3.10 7.80
CA THR A 32 -8.40 4.18 6.87
C THR A 32 -9.88 4.11 6.51
N GLY A 33 -10.44 2.92 6.33
CA GLY A 33 -11.88 2.75 6.07
C GLY A 33 -12.78 3.25 7.21
N LEU A 34 -12.37 3.02 8.46
CA LEU A 34 -13.07 3.52 9.66
C LEU A 34 -13.00 5.04 9.81
N LEU A 35 -12.04 5.68 9.13
CA LEU A 35 -11.86 7.13 9.11
C LEU A 35 -12.56 7.78 7.91
N TYR A 36 -12.36 7.27 6.70
CA TYR A 36 -12.84 7.88 5.46
C TYR A 36 -14.34 7.66 5.22
N HIS A 37 -14.89 6.51 5.62
CA HIS A 37 -16.31 6.25 5.45
C HIS A 37 -17.20 7.25 6.22
N PRO A 38 -16.96 7.54 7.52
CA PRO A 38 -17.69 8.59 8.23
C PRO A 38 -17.46 10.01 7.71
N MET A 39 -16.38 10.26 6.96
CA MET A 39 -16.12 11.54 6.31
C MET A 39 -16.94 11.74 5.03
N GLY A 40 -17.72 10.74 4.61
CA GLY A 40 -18.56 10.79 3.41
C GLY A 40 -17.81 10.61 2.11
N LEU A 41 -16.55 10.15 2.15
CA LEU A 41 -15.82 9.80 0.94
C LEU A 41 -16.45 8.55 0.32
N PRO A 42 -16.74 8.53 -1.00
CA PRO A 42 -17.05 7.28 -1.67
C PRO A 42 -15.82 6.35 -1.60
N VAL A 43 -16.04 5.04 -1.54
CA VAL A 43 -14.96 4.04 -1.46
C VAL A 43 -13.97 4.19 -2.62
N THR A 44 -14.46 4.56 -3.80
CA THR A 44 -13.64 4.85 -4.99
C THR A 44 -12.69 6.04 -4.81
N ALA A 45 -12.94 6.92 -3.83
CA ALA A 45 -12.10 8.07 -3.50
C ALA A 45 -11.14 7.83 -2.32
N PHE A 46 -11.15 6.67 -1.67
CA PHE A 46 -10.22 6.35 -0.57
C PHE A 46 -8.74 6.44 -0.96
N PRO A 47 -8.32 6.20 -2.22
CA PRO A 47 -6.94 6.43 -2.61
C PRO A 47 -6.51 7.91 -2.62
N ILE A 48 -7.45 8.86 -2.74
CA ILE A 48 -7.12 10.28 -2.92
C ILE A 48 -6.32 10.86 -1.74
N PRO A 49 -6.72 10.69 -0.47
CA PRO A 49 -5.91 11.15 0.66
C PRO A 49 -4.50 10.56 0.69
N PHE A 50 -4.35 9.28 0.32
CA PHE A 50 -3.04 8.63 0.22
C PHE A 50 -2.18 9.27 -0.87
N CYS A 51 -2.74 9.49 -2.06
CA CYS A 51 -2.05 10.14 -3.17
C CYS A 51 -1.57 11.55 -2.80
N LEU A 52 -2.37 12.32 -2.07
CA LEU A 52 -1.97 13.65 -1.59
C LEU A 52 -0.83 13.59 -0.57
N ALA A 53 -0.85 12.60 0.33
CA ALA A 53 0.18 12.44 1.35
C ALA A 53 1.53 11.97 0.77
N ILE A 54 1.50 10.97 -0.13
CA ILE A 54 2.73 10.34 -0.65
C ILE A 54 3.52 11.23 -1.62
N GLN A 55 2.87 12.23 -2.23
CA GLN A 55 3.52 13.20 -3.14
C GLN A 55 4.80 13.80 -2.55
N VAL A 56 4.79 14.16 -1.27
CA VAL A 56 5.97 14.73 -0.58
C VAL A 56 7.11 13.71 -0.53
N GLY A 57 6.82 12.45 -0.19
CA GLY A 57 7.83 11.40 -0.12
C GLY A 57 8.43 11.05 -1.49
N TRP A 58 7.60 10.97 -2.53
CA TRP A 58 8.10 10.76 -3.90
C TRP A 58 8.98 11.90 -4.37
N MET A 59 8.58 13.15 -4.13
CA MET A 59 9.41 14.30 -4.49
C MET A 59 10.73 14.30 -3.73
N ALA A 60 10.72 13.98 -2.43
CA ALA A 60 11.93 13.87 -1.62
C ALA A 60 12.86 12.79 -2.17
N HIS A 61 12.35 11.59 -2.45
CA HIS A 61 13.17 10.51 -3.02
C HIS A 61 13.75 10.84 -4.39
N CYS A 62 12.99 11.52 -5.26
CA CYS A 62 13.52 12.01 -6.53
C CYS A 62 14.69 12.98 -6.30
N LEU A 63 14.55 13.92 -5.37
CA LEU A 63 15.60 14.89 -5.05
C LEU A 63 16.84 14.23 -4.42
N GLU A 64 16.66 13.19 -3.59
CA GLU A 64 17.74 12.39 -3.02
C GLU A 64 18.50 11.62 -4.11
N TYR A 65 17.78 11.12 -5.11
CA TYR A 65 18.35 10.27 -6.15
C TYR A 65 19.01 11.04 -7.30
N LEU A 66 18.51 12.23 -7.64
CA LEU A 66 18.98 13.03 -8.79
C LEU A 66 20.50 13.32 -8.86
N PRO A 67 21.23 13.60 -7.76
CA PRO A 67 22.65 13.98 -7.84
C PRO A 67 23.57 12.87 -8.34
N ASP A 68 23.36 11.63 -7.87
CA ASP A 68 24.29 10.52 -8.06
C ASP A 68 23.60 9.23 -8.57
N GLY A 69 22.30 9.27 -8.80
CA GLY A 69 21.49 8.12 -9.20
C GLY A 69 21.81 7.61 -10.60
N GLN A 70 22.28 6.37 -10.70
CA GLN A 70 22.47 5.67 -11.97
C GLN A 70 21.16 5.05 -12.44
N VAL A 71 20.86 5.14 -13.74
CA VAL A 71 19.66 4.57 -14.36
C VAL A 71 19.38 3.15 -13.86
N ILE A 72 18.17 2.95 -13.31
CA ILE A 72 17.70 1.63 -12.87
C ILE A 72 17.26 0.87 -14.12
N GLU A 73 18.10 -0.07 -14.57
CA GLU A 73 17.85 -0.91 -15.74
C GLU A 73 17.74 -2.39 -15.31
N PRO A 74 16.54 -2.87 -14.93
CA PRO A 74 16.32 -4.26 -14.64
C PRO A 74 16.34 -5.08 -15.95
N GLY A 75 17.19 -6.10 -16.01
CA GLY A 75 17.16 -7.08 -17.11
C GLY A 75 15.92 -7.98 -17.03
N ALA A 76 15.54 -8.57 -18.17
CA ALA A 76 14.52 -9.60 -18.25
C ALA A 76 15.10 -10.87 -18.88
N MET A 77 14.74 -12.02 -18.33
CA MET A 77 15.04 -13.33 -18.91
C MET A 77 13.78 -13.85 -19.58
N TYR A 78 13.87 -14.14 -20.87
CA TYR A 78 12.79 -14.81 -21.60
C TYR A 78 12.85 -16.32 -21.31
N ASP A 79 11.72 -16.90 -20.91
CA ASP A 79 11.55 -18.32 -20.59
C ASP A 79 10.60 -19.05 -21.55
N GLY A 80 10.20 -18.39 -22.64
CA GLY A 80 9.32 -19.00 -23.63
C GLY A 80 10.06 -19.96 -24.56
N ASP A 81 9.29 -20.89 -25.13
CA ASP A 81 9.81 -21.86 -26.09
C ASP A 81 10.27 -21.17 -27.38
N LEU A 82 11.38 -21.63 -27.94
CA LEU A 82 11.83 -21.21 -29.27
C LEU A 82 10.82 -21.71 -30.30
N VAL A 83 10.05 -20.79 -30.87
CA VAL A 83 9.22 -21.09 -32.04
C VAL A 83 10.13 -21.07 -33.26
N GLU A 84 10.43 -22.23 -33.84
CA GLU A 84 11.07 -22.29 -35.15
C GLU A 84 10.15 -21.64 -36.19
N LEU A 85 10.57 -20.50 -36.72
CA LEU A 85 9.97 -19.89 -37.89
C LEU A 85 10.40 -20.71 -39.10
N GLY A 86 9.46 -21.51 -39.63
CA GLY A 86 9.65 -22.33 -40.83
C GLY A 86 9.89 -21.51 -42.11
#